data_AF-A0A2E9MKQ5-F1
#
_entry.id   AF-A0A2E9MKQ5-F1
#
_cell.length_a   1.000
_cell.length_b   1.000
_cell.length_c   1.000
_cell.angle_alpha   90.00
_cell.angle_beta   90.00
_cell.angle_gamma   90.00
#
_symmetry.space_group_name_H-M   'P 1'
#
loop_
_entity.id
_entity.type
_entity.pdbx_description
1 polymer ?
#
loop_
_entity_poly.entity_id
_entity_poly.type
_entity_poly.pdbx_seq_one_letter_code
_entity_poly.pdbx_strand_id
1 'polypeptide(L)'
;MRVRCFRLYGDVIPVLAVCSGLVPLIGQNWGAGEFDRVRQARNTGFLFAFGWGVLMMGVIWTGSGQIATIFGTDPDLTRELVRYLWIMPVRYALYGVLNVSEDTLNAVGRPMLAAGRRSFTCSLCAHRWPSLACGGDR
;
A
#
# COMPACT_ATOMS: atom_id res chain seq x y z
N MET A 1 -8.98 0.59 25.76
CA MET A 1 -8.44 1.20 24.53
C MET A 1 -8.49 0.20 23.38
N ARG A 2 -9.60 0.16 22.64
CA ARG A 2 -9.78 -0.65 21.41
C ARG A 2 -10.38 0.27 20.35
N VAL A 3 -9.53 1.10 19.76
CA VAL A 3 -9.83 1.85 18.54
C VAL A 3 -8.64 1.56 17.63
N ARG A 4 -8.61 0.35 17.06
CA ARG A 4 -8.87 0.16 15.63
C ARG A 4 -7.93 1.01 14.78
N CYS A 5 -6.90 0.35 14.26
CA CYS A 5 -5.99 0.72 13.18
C CYS A 5 -6.68 1.17 11.86
N PHE A 6 -7.88 1.72 11.90
CA PHE A 6 -8.72 2.04 10.75
C PHE A 6 -8.42 3.41 10.13
N ARG A 7 -7.53 4.23 10.71
CA ARG A 7 -7.53 5.67 10.41
C ARG A 7 -6.49 6.16 9.38
N LEU A 8 -5.64 5.29 8.81
CA LEU A 8 -4.57 5.71 7.86
C LEU A 8 -4.36 4.76 6.66
N TYR A 9 -5.28 3.84 6.37
CA TYR A 9 -5.18 2.90 5.24
C TYR A 9 -6.17 3.18 4.10
N GLY A 10 -6.95 4.26 4.17
CA GLY A 10 -8.05 4.52 3.23
C GLY A 10 -7.60 4.67 1.78
N ASP A 11 -6.42 5.23 1.55
CA ASP A 11 -5.79 5.41 0.25
C ASP A 11 -5.32 4.07 -0.37
N VAL A 12 -4.99 3.08 0.46
CA VAL A 12 -4.47 1.79 0.02
C VAL A 12 -5.58 0.78 -0.30
N ILE A 13 -6.76 0.92 0.31
CA ILE A 13 -7.91 0.00 0.12
C ILE A 13 -8.32 -0.15 -1.36
N PRO A 14 -8.46 0.94 -2.15
CA PRO A 14 -8.82 0.84 -3.57
C PRO A 14 -7.75 0.13 -4.40
N VAL A 15 -6.48 0.35 -4.08
CA VAL A 15 -5.35 -0.32 -4.75
C VAL A 15 -5.41 -1.82 -4.46
N LEU A 16 -5.63 -2.21 -3.20
CA LEU A 16 -5.77 -3.61 -2.80
C LEU A 16 -6.98 -4.30 -3.46
N ALA A 17 -8.10 -3.58 -3.60
CA ALA A 17 -9.30 -4.09 -4.26
C ALA A 17 -9.09 -4.35 -5.76
N VAL A 18 -8.37 -3.46 -6.45
CA VAL A 18 -8.01 -3.67 -7.86
C VAL A 18 -7.00 -4.81 -8.00
N CYS A 19 -6.00 -4.87 -7.12
CA CYS A 19 -5.02 -5.95 -7.09
C CYS A 19 -5.67 -7.34 -6.97
N SER A 20 -6.60 -7.52 -6.03
CA SER A 20 -7.25 -8.83 -5.81
C SER A 20 -8.04 -9.31 -7.03
N GLY A 21 -8.59 -8.40 -7.83
CA GLY A 21 -9.21 -8.71 -9.12
C GLY A 21 -8.21 -9.01 -10.24
N LEU A 22 -7.03 -8.39 -10.23
CA LEU A 22 -5.99 -8.60 -11.24
C LEU A 22 -5.29 -9.97 -11.10
N VAL A 23 -5.15 -10.49 -9.88
CA VAL A 23 -4.49 -11.79 -9.60
C VAL A 23 -5.09 -12.95 -10.40
N PRO A 24 -6.40 -13.25 -10.36
CA PRO A 24 -6.98 -14.35 -11.14
C PRO A 24 -6.89 -14.11 -12.64
N LEU A 25 -7.05 -12.86 -13.09
CA LEU A 25 -6.90 -12.47 -14.51
C LEU A 25 -5.47 -12.73 -15.01
N ILE A 26 -4.45 -12.36 -14.24
CA ILE A 26 -3.05 -12.60 -14.56
C ILE A 26 -2.76 -14.10 -14.54
N GLY A 27 -3.20 -14.82 -13.51
CA GLY A 27 -2.99 -16.27 -13.38
C GLY A 27 -3.60 -17.07 -14.52
N GLN A 28 -4.83 -16.73 -14.93
CA GLN A 28 -5.51 -17.40 -16.05
C GLN A 28 -4.82 -17.14 -17.39
N ASN A 29 -4.48 -15.88 -17.70
CA ASN A 29 -3.79 -15.55 -18.97
C ASN A 29 -2.37 -16.14 -19.00
N TRP A 30 -1.69 -16.19 -17.85
CA TRP A 30 -0.39 -16.85 -17.74
C TRP A 30 -0.47 -18.35 -18.01
N GLY A 31 -1.49 -19.03 -17.46
CA GLY A 31 -1.73 -20.45 -17.71
C GLY A 31 -2.11 -20.77 -19.17
N ALA A 32 -2.70 -19.82 -19.89
CA ALA A 32 -3.05 -19.94 -21.31
C ALA A 32 -1.92 -19.57 -22.28
N GLY A 33 -0.76 -19.09 -21.78
CA GLY A 33 0.35 -18.62 -22.63
C GLY A 33 0.15 -17.22 -23.24
N GLU A 34 -0.91 -16.51 -22.84
CA GLU A 34 -1.28 -15.18 -23.33
C GLU A 34 -0.51 -14.06 -22.61
N PHE A 35 0.81 -14.03 -22.79
CA PHE A 35 1.70 -13.11 -22.05
C PHE A 35 1.45 -11.63 -22.35
N ASP A 36 0.96 -11.29 -23.55
CA ASP A 36 0.63 -9.90 -23.90
C ASP A 36 -0.54 -9.36 -23.06
N ARG A 37 -1.54 -10.20 -22.79
CA ARG A 37 -2.68 -9.86 -21.93
C ARG A 37 -2.24 -9.71 -20.47
N VAL A 38 -1.29 -10.53 -20.01
CA VAL A 38 -0.68 -10.37 -18.68
C VAL A 38 0.04 -9.03 -18.57
N ARG A 39 0.81 -8.65 -19.60
CA ARG A 39 1.53 -7.37 -19.61
C ARG A 39 0.57 -6.19 -19.59
N GLN A 40 -0.53 -6.24 -20.34
CA GLN A 40 -1.59 -5.22 -20.29
C GLN A 40 -2.23 -5.14 -18.90
N ALA A 41 -2.69 -6.26 -18.34
CA ALA A 41 -3.33 -6.28 -17.02
C ALA A 41 -2.42 -5.71 -15.93
N ARG A 42 -1.14 -6.09 -15.95
CA ARG A 42 -0.11 -5.55 -15.06
C ARG A 42 0.08 -4.04 -15.26
N ASN A 43 0.18 -3.57 -16.50
CA ASN A 43 0.41 -2.16 -16.80
C ASN A 43 -0.79 -1.29 -16.37
N THR A 44 -2.01 -1.79 -16.57
CA THR A 44 -3.24 -1.14 -16.08
C THR A 44 -3.24 -1.06 -14.55
N GLY A 45 -2.84 -2.13 -13.85
CA GLY A 45 -2.70 -2.12 -12.39
C GLY A 45 -1.67 -1.08 -11.91
N PHE A 46 -0.52 -0.99 -12.56
CA PHE A 46 0.49 0.03 -12.24
C PHE A 46 -0.01 1.46 -12.49
N LEU A 47 -0.64 1.70 -13.63
CA LEU A 47 -1.17 3.01 -13.97
C LEU A 47 -2.27 3.44 -12.98
N PHE A 48 -3.14 2.50 -12.59
CA PHE A 48 -4.15 2.74 -11.56
C PHE A 48 -3.52 3.05 -10.20
N ALA A 49 -2.57 2.23 -9.72
CA ALA A 49 -1.93 2.45 -8.44
C ALA A 49 -1.18 3.79 -8.38
N PHE A 50 -0.46 4.14 -9.45
CA PHE A 50 0.24 5.41 -9.56
C PHE A 50 -0.74 6.60 -9.62
N GLY A 51 -1.75 6.54 -10.50
CA GLY A 51 -2.75 7.60 -10.63
C GLY A 51 -3.56 7.81 -9.36
N TRP A 52 -3.95 6.73 -8.68
CA TRP A 52 -4.64 6.78 -7.39
C TRP A 52 -3.77 7.37 -6.28
N GLY A 53 -2.48 6.97 -6.24
CA GLY A 53 -1.51 7.53 -5.29
C GLY A 53 -1.33 9.04 -5.46
N VAL A 54 -1.19 9.51 -6.70
CA VAL A 54 -1.10 10.95 -7.02
C VAL A 54 -2.39 11.69 -6.65
N LEU A 55 -3.54 11.10 -6.95
CA LEU A 55 -4.84 11.67 -6.59
C LEU A 55 -4.97 11.85 -5.07
N MET A 56 -4.68 10.80 -4.29
CA MET A 56 -4.75 10.86 -2.83
C MET A 56 -3.72 11.82 -2.23
N MET A 57 -2.52 11.92 -2.83
CA MET A 57 -1.53 12.94 -2.45
C MET A 57 -2.09 14.35 -2.60
N GLY A 58 -2.73 14.66 -3.72
CA GLY A 58 -3.37 15.96 -3.94
C GLY A 58 -4.52 16.24 -2.95
N VAL A 59 -5.36 15.24 -2.67
CA VAL A 59 -6.46 15.34 -1.71
C VAL A 59 -5.95 15.60 -0.29
N ILE A 60 -4.92 14.88 0.15
CA ILE A 60 -4.37 15.03 1.50
C ILE A 60 -3.62 16.35 1.64
N TRP A 61 -2.85 16.78 0.63
CA TRP A 61 -2.16 18.07 0.70
C TRP A 61 -3.12 19.25 0.80
N THR A 62 -4.18 19.26 -0.01
CA THR A 62 -5.20 20.32 0.04
C THR A 62 -6.04 20.26 1.33
N GLY A 63 -6.31 19.07 1.86
CA GLY A 63 -7.06 18.88 3.11
C GLY A 63 -6.22 18.98 4.39
N SER A 64 -4.89 18.99 4.31
CA SER A 64 -3.98 18.82 5.46
C SER A 64 -4.21 19.83 6.58
N GLY A 65 -4.47 21.11 6.23
CA GLY A 65 -4.77 22.15 7.21
C GLY A 65 -6.09 21.91 7.94
N GLN A 66 -7.16 21.55 7.22
CA GLN A 66 -8.46 21.28 7.83
C GLN A 66 -8.43 20.02 8.70
N ILE A 67 -7.75 18.97 8.23
CA ILE A 67 -7.56 17.74 8.99
C ILE A 67 -6.83 18.06 10.30
N ALA A 68 -5.76 18.86 10.26
CA ALA A 68 -5.00 19.22 11.44
C ALA A 68 -5.81 20.01 12.48
N THR A 69 -6.72 20.90 12.05
CA THR A 69 -7.60 21.65 12.96
C THR A 69 -8.64 20.78 13.69
N ILE A 70 -8.97 19.59 13.17
CA ILE A 70 -9.91 18.66 13.81
C ILE A 70 -9.27 17.94 15.01
N PHE A 71 -7.95 17.77 15.01
CA PHE A 71 -7.23 17.00 16.04
C PHE A 71 -6.82 17.82 17.27
N GLY A 72 -6.94 19.15 17.22
CA GLY A 72 -6.65 20.03 18.35
C GLY A 72 -6.20 21.42 17.92
N THR A 73 -6.18 22.34 18.89
CA THR A 73 -5.88 23.77 18.67
C THR A 73 -4.44 24.15 19.06
N ASP A 74 -3.65 23.20 19.57
CA ASP A 74 -2.26 23.45 19.97
C ASP A 74 -1.38 23.74 18.72
N PRO A 75 -0.80 24.94 18.58
CA PRO A 75 -0.03 25.33 17.40
C PRO A 75 1.14 24.40 17.08
N ASP A 76 1.80 23.84 18.10
CA ASP A 76 2.95 22.97 17.91
C ASP A 76 2.52 21.59 17.39
N LEU A 77 1.40 21.06 17.91
CA LEU A 77 0.81 19.81 17.42
C LEU A 77 0.33 19.96 15.97
N THR A 78 -0.37 21.04 15.65
CA THR A 78 -0.90 21.29 14.29
C THR A 78 0.24 21.36 13.27
N ARG A 79 1.35 22.05 13.59
CA ARG A 79 2.50 22.15 12.69
C ARG A 79 3.13 20.78 12.40
N GLU A 80 3.31 19.96 13.42
CA GLU A 80 3.88 18.62 13.24
C GLU A 80 2.92 17.69 12.48
N LEU A 81 1.61 17.79 12.74
CA LEU A 81 0.60 16.99 12.05
C LEU A 81 0.53 17.32 10.56
N VAL A 82 0.58 18.60 10.18
CA VAL A 82 0.63 19.02 8.77
C VAL A 82 1.88 18.47 8.08
N ARG A 83 3.04 18.54 8.75
CA ARG A 83 4.29 17.99 8.21
C ARG A 83 4.21 16.48 8.00
N TYR A 84 3.60 15.76 8.94
CA TYR A 84 3.35 14.33 8.84
C TYR A 84 2.40 14.00 7.66
N LEU A 85 1.30 14.74 7.52
CA LEU A 85 0.32 14.58 6.43
C LEU A 85 0.91 14.89 5.05
N TRP A 86 1.99 15.66 4.98
CA TRP A 86 2.70 15.92 3.73
C TRP A 86 3.60 14.76 3.29
N ILE A 87 4.28 14.11 4.25
CA ILE A 87 5.26 13.04 3.97
C ILE A 87 4.56 11.70 3.75
N MET A 88 3.48 11.43 4.49
CA MET A 88 2.79 10.14 4.46
C MET A 88 2.28 9.69 3.07
N PRO A 89 1.58 10.53 2.28
CA PRO A 89 1.00 10.12 1.00
C PRO A 89 2.06 9.70 -0.02
N VAL A 90 3.23 10.35 -0.01
CA VAL A 90 4.35 9.99 -0.88
C VAL A 90 4.82 8.57 -0.59
N ARG A 91 4.89 8.19 0.69
CA ARG A 91 5.29 6.86 1.12
C ARG A 91 4.28 5.81 0.68
N TYR A 92 2.98 6.09 0.80
CA TYR A 92 1.93 5.16 0.43
C TYR A 92 1.76 5.00 -1.09
N ALA A 93 1.94 6.07 -1.88
CA ALA A 93 1.93 6.00 -3.34
C ALA A 93 3.01 5.04 -3.85
N LEU A 94 4.23 5.13 -3.31
CA LEU A 94 5.32 4.20 -3.63
C LEU A 94 5.01 2.77 -3.18
N TYR A 95 4.42 2.61 -1.99
CA TYR A 95 4.00 1.31 -1.46
C TYR A 95 2.95 0.62 -2.35
N GLY A 96 1.99 1.37 -2.90
CA GLY A 96 0.96 0.83 -3.80
C GLY A 96 1.53 0.18 -5.07
N VAL A 97 2.51 0.84 -5.70
CA VAL A 97 3.21 0.33 -6.90
C VAL A 97 3.97 -0.97 -6.58
N LEU A 98 4.66 -1.01 -5.44
CA LEU A 98 5.31 -2.21 -4.98
C LEU A 98 4.28 -3.33 -4.80
N ASN A 99 3.13 -3.04 -4.20
CA ASN A 99 2.09 -4.03 -3.92
C ASN A 99 1.58 -4.72 -5.19
N VAL A 100 1.30 -3.96 -6.25
CA VAL A 100 0.92 -4.50 -7.58
C VAL A 100 1.95 -5.50 -8.11
N SER A 101 3.25 -5.22 -7.90
CA SER A 101 4.33 -6.12 -8.31
C SER A 101 4.33 -7.42 -7.52
N GLU A 102 4.04 -7.35 -6.22
CA GLU A 102 3.92 -8.52 -5.33
C GLU A 102 2.78 -9.42 -5.79
N ASP A 103 1.61 -8.84 -6.04
CA ASP A 103 0.42 -9.57 -6.46
C ASP A 103 0.59 -10.20 -7.84
N THR A 104 1.28 -9.51 -8.76
CA THR A 104 1.64 -10.08 -10.07
C THR A 104 2.57 -11.28 -9.91
N LEU A 105 3.59 -11.21 -9.06
CA LEU A 105 4.51 -12.33 -8.80
C LEU A 105 3.82 -13.51 -8.13
N ASN A 106 2.88 -13.23 -7.21
CA ASN A 106 2.05 -14.24 -6.57
C ASN A 106 1.13 -14.93 -7.58
N ALA A 107 0.52 -14.17 -8.49
CA ALA A 107 -0.34 -14.70 -9.55
C ALA A 107 0.40 -15.63 -10.54
N VAL A 108 1.68 -15.36 -10.79
CA VAL A 108 2.52 -16.13 -11.73
C VAL A 108 3.18 -17.37 -11.09
N GLY A 109 2.92 -17.62 -9.80
CA GLY A 109 3.49 -18.77 -9.10
C GLY A 109 4.97 -18.60 -8.74
N ARG A 110 5.46 -17.34 -8.61
CA ARG A 110 6.79 -17.02 -8.08
C ARG A 110 6.72 -16.32 -6.71
N PRO A 111 6.05 -16.91 -5.69
CA PRO A 111 5.86 -16.27 -4.40
C PRO A 111 7.15 -16.09 -3.61
N MET A 112 8.22 -16.84 -3.89
CA MET A 112 9.51 -16.67 -3.20
C MET A 112 10.20 -15.33 -3.51
N LEU A 113 10.07 -14.82 -4.74
CA LEU A 113 10.57 -13.49 -5.11
C LEU A 113 9.72 -12.37 -4.47
N ALA A 114 8.41 -12.61 -4.31
CA ALA A 114 7.52 -11.72 -3.56
C ALA A 114 7.80 -11.76 -2.04
N ALA A 115 8.07 -12.94 -1.50
CA ALA A 115 8.34 -13.19 -0.09
C ALA A 115 9.67 -12.56 0.35
N GLY A 116 10.71 -12.56 -0.50
CA GLY A 116 11.98 -11.89 -0.18
C GLY A 116 11.81 -10.41 0.16
N ARG A 117 10.86 -9.72 -0.47
CA ARG A 117 10.55 -8.31 -0.19
C ARG A 117 9.82 -8.13 1.16
N ARG A 118 8.90 -9.04 1.48
CA ARG A 118 8.22 -9.08 2.78
C ARG A 118 9.18 -9.42 3.90
N SER A 119 10.10 -10.36 3.69
CA SER A 119 11.15 -10.69 4.65
C SER A 119 12.00 -9.47 4.97
N PHE A 120 12.37 -8.64 3.99
CA PHE A 120 13.14 -7.42 4.25
C PHE A 120 12.39 -6.40 5.12
N THR A 121 11.09 -6.21 4.86
CA THR A 121 10.23 -5.34 5.66
C THR A 121 9.99 -5.92 7.06
N CYS A 122 9.84 -7.25 7.17
CA CYS A 122 9.68 -7.96 8.42
C CYS A 122 10.96 -7.95 9.26
N SER A 123 12.15 -8.03 8.65
CA SER A 123 13.44 -7.88 9.34
C SER A 123 13.61 -6.47 9.93
N LEU A 124 13.19 -5.44 9.21
CA LEU A 124 13.15 -4.06 9.71
C LEU A 124 12.11 -3.86 10.82
N CYS A 125 10.94 -4.50 10.72
CA CYS A 125 9.93 -4.49 11.77
C CYS A 125 10.38 -5.27 13.01
N ALA A 126 10.99 -6.44 12.86
CA ALA A 126 11.50 -7.27 13.94
C ALA A 126 12.60 -6.53 14.74
N HIS A 127 13.42 -5.72 14.09
CA HIS A 127 14.44 -4.91 14.74
C HIS A 127 13.87 -3.69 15.51
N ARG A 128 12.69 -3.18 15.11
CA ARG A 128 12.06 -1.99 15.73
C ARG A 128 10.92 -2.34 16.70
N TRP A 129 10.29 -3.49 16.53
CA TRP A 129 9.09 -3.94 17.26
C TRP A 129 9.14 -5.47 17.52
N PRO A 130 9.92 -5.91 18.54
CA PRO A 130 10.06 -7.33 18.87
C PRO A 130 8.75 -7.97 19.32
N SER A 131 7.81 -7.18 19.86
CA SER A 131 6.53 -7.65 20.42
C SER A 131 5.47 -8.02 19.37
N LEU A 132 5.70 -7.72 18.10
CA LEU A 132 4.79 -8.04 16.98
C LEU A 132 5.38 -9.08 16.02
N ALA A 133 6.60 -9.57 16.30
CA ALA A 133 7.22 -10.65 15.54
C ALA A 133 6.41 -11.94 15.76
N CYS A 134 5.57 -12.25 14.77
CA CYS A 134 4.89 -13.52 14.56
C CYS A 134 4.51 -14.29 15.83
N GLY A 135 3.26 -14.12 16.26
CA GLY A 135 2.55 -15.18 16.97
C GLY A 135 2.63 -16.45 16.12
N GLY A 136 3.52 -17.35 16.53
CA GLY A 136 3.47 -18.74 16.11
C GLY A 136 2.17 -19.33 16.63
N ASP A 137 1.47 -20.01 15.73
CA ASP A 137 0.50 -21.03 16.10
C ASP A 137 1.07 -21.89 17.24
N ARG A 138 0.34 -21.93 18.35
CA ARG A 138 0.07 -23.19 19.04
C ARG A 138 -1.37 -23.56 18.72
#